data_AF-A0A9P7VEI7-F1
#
_entry.id   AF-A0A9P7VEI7-F1
#
_cell.length_a   1.000
_cell.length_b   1.000
_cell.length_c   1.000
_cell.angle_alpha   90.00
_cell.angle_beta   90.00
_cell.angle_gamma   90.00
#
_symmetry.space_group_name_H-M   'P 1'
#
loop_
_entity.id
_entity.type
_entity.pdbx_description
1 polymer ?
#
loop_
_entity_poly.entity_id
_entity_poly.type
_entity_poly.pdbx_seq_one_letter_code
_entity_poly.pdbx_strand_id
1 'polypeptide(L)'
;MYSLLLSNTLTNMDPFSDAGELYTIRNQFFTNQHHKVVSYSLEQFSPENQLKVLEYQVRSQIALGEDASKLIDLGRQKFPESEEFVQLLMAYNDLKLFGVDESPYFQGVAEPKFELQAVLTALYKVKFENDIDGAISLLSGYIDTHSYGELEPFLSLVQLYLVKGNFQAANQIFNSFKNFPSSARDNIVYHVLESWILSIKGESDNISNAYYFYDELLSADFDDDEQGKFRLLSVLFVLTVQLKHYPEAQELLNQLKELNIESSDGDFIANQITFDYLTNDGANVTQLYEQLKAIDPHHQMVIDYEEKQSLFDKIVAKYEVEA
;
A
#
# COMPACT_ATOMS: atom_id res chain seq x y z
N MET A 1 38.67 36.84 -1.07
CA MET A 1 38.42 36.33 -2.44
C MET A 1 39.05 34.93 -2.59
N TYR A 2 38.68 34.01 -1.68
CA TYR A 2 39.12 32.61 -1.63
C TYR A 2 38.14 31.83 -0.72
N SER A 3 36.83 31.93 -1.02
CA SER A 3 35.76 31.31 -0.21
C SER A 3 34.54 30.95 -1.06
N LEU A 4 34.78 30.45 -2.28
CA LEU A 4 33.70 30.15 -3.24
C LEU A 4 33.97 28.89 -4.09
N LEU A 5 34.82 27.97 -3.62
CA LEU A 5 35.19 26.76 -4.37
C LEU A 5 35.24 25.48 -3.54
N LEU A 6 34.32 25.33 -2.57
CA LEU A 6 34.08 24.05 -1.88
C LEU A 6 32.57 23.77 -1.73
N SER A 7 31.77 24.10 -2.75
CA SER A 7 30.42 23.58 -2.93
C SER A 7 30.27 23.14 -4.39
N ASN A 8 30.61 21.89 -4.69
CA ASN A 8 30.09 21.13 -5.85
C ASN A 8 30.83 19.79 -6.05
N THR A 9 30.93 18.99 -4.99
CA THR A 9 31.21 17.55 -5.13
C THR A 9 30.46 16.78 -4.03
N LEU A 10 29.16 17.05 -3.90
CA LEU A 10 28.22 15.99 -3.56
C LEU A 10 27.80 15.43 -4.91
N THR A 11 28.25 14.22 -5.20
CA THR A 11 27.86 13.46 -6.38
C THR A 11 26.35 13.49 -6.53
N ASN A 12 25.89 14.07 -7.64
CA ASN A 12 24.54 13.96 -8.19
C ASN A 12 24.19 12.47 -8.38
N MET A 13 23.77 11.78 -7.32
CA MET A 13 22.99 10.57 -7.46
C MET A 13 21.56 11.01 -7.74
N ASP A 14 21.06 10.65 -8.91
CA ASP A 14 19.65 10.78 -9.23
C ASP A 14 18.86 9.92 -8.23
N PRO A 15 18.02 10.52 -7.35
CA PRO A 15 17.29 9.77 -6.32
C PRO A 15 16.32 8.74 -6.92
N PHE A 16 16.05 8.82 -8.22
CA PHE A 16 15.15 7.93 -8.95
C PHE A 16 15.84 7.00 -9.95
N SER A 17 17.16 7.07 -10.11
CA SER A 17 17.87 6.28 -11.12
C SER A 17 17.70 4.77 -10.88
N ASP A 18 17.16 4.07 -11.87
CA ASP A 18 17.05 2.60 -12.00
C ASP A 18 18.37 1.83 -11.86
N ALA A 19 19.51 2.49 -12.07
CA ALA A 19 20.83 1.91 -11.88
C ALA A 19 21.29 1.93 -10.40
N GLY A 20 20.41 2.35 -9.48
CA GLY A 20 20.67 2.43 -8.07
C GLY A 20 20.64 1.05 -7.40
N GLU A 21 21.53 0.86 -6.45
CA GLU A 21 21.66 -0.35 -5.62
C GLU A 21 20.34 -0.76 -4.91
N LEU A 22 19.44 0.20 -4.68
CA LEU A 22 18.15 0.00 -4.02
C LEU A 22 17.02 -0.50 -4.93
N TYR A 23 17.21 -0.57 -6.26
CA TYR A 23 16.14 -0.88 -7.21
C TYR A 23 15.45 -2.21 -6.89
N THR A 24 16.23 -3.29 -6.76
CA THR A 24 15.69 -4.64 -6.56
C THR A 24 14.92 -4.78 -5.25
N ILE A 25 15.53 -4.33 -4.13
CA ILE A 25 14.91 -4.43 -2.81
C ILE A 25 13.65 -3.56 -2.71
N ARG A 26 13.63 -2.40 -3.39
CA ARG A 26 12.45 -1.55 -3.49
C ARG A 26 11.32 -2.26 -4.24
N ASN A 27 11.59 -2.84 -5.40
CA ASN A 27 10.59 -3.59 -6.15
C ASN A 27 10.01 -4.74 -5.34
N GLN A 28 10.87 -5.51 -4.67
CA GLN A 28 10.45 -6.61 -3.80
C GLN A 28 9.59 -6.11 -2.63
N PHE A 29 9.95 -4.99 -2.02
CA PHE A 29 9.16 -4.39 -0.94
C PHE A 29 7.74 -4.03 -1.41
N PHE A 30 7.60 -3.28 -2.51
CA PHE A 30 6.28 -2.86 -3.02
C PHE A 30 5.47 -3.98 -3.68
N THR A 31 6.11 -5.13 -3.98
CA THR A 31 5.44 -6.34 -4.47
C THR A 31 5.23 -7.39 -3.38
N ASN A 32 5.40 -7.02 -2.10
CA ASN A 32 5.16 -7.88 -0.93
C ASN A 32 6.06 -9.14 -0.90
N GLN A 33 7.25 -9.09 -1.49
CA GLN A 33 8.29 -10.13 -1.37
C GLN A 33 9.10 -9.92 -0.09
N HIS A 34 8.43 -9.95 1.06
CA HIS A 34 8.98 -9.52 2.33
C HIS A 34 10.07 -10.45 2.87
N HIS A 35 9.98 -11.76 2.62
CA HIS A 35 11.05 -12.69 3.01
C HIS A 35 12.34 -12.40 2.24
N LYS A 36 12.23 -12.15 0.93
CA LYS A 36 13.38 -11.73 0.12
C LYS A 36 13.98 -10.43 0.62
N VAL A 37 13.17 -9.42 0.93
CA VAL A 37 13.65 -8.13 1.49
C VAL A 37 14.40 -8.34 2.80
N VAL A 38 13.87 -9.15 3.73
CA VAL A 38 14.54 -9.43 5.01
C VAL A 38 15.85 -10.18 4.82
N SER A 39 15.97 -11.03 3.80
CA SER A 39 17.15 -11.88 3.55
C SER A 39 18.43 -11.13 3.13
N TYR A 40 18.32 -9.87 2.70
CA TYR A 40 19.47 -9.08 2.27
C TYR A 40 20.48 -8.85 3.40
N SER A 41 21.77 -8.80 3.05
CA SER A 41 22.81 -8.34 3.97
C SER A 41 23.08 -6.86 3.74
N LEU A 42 23.12 -6.06 4.81
CA LEU A 42 23.48 -4.64 4.73
C LEU A 42 24.85 -4.40 4.07
N GLU A 43 25.78 -5.34 4.18
CA GLU A 43 27.12 -5.24 3.57
C GLU A 43 27.10 -5.36 2.03
N GLN A 44 25.98 -5.78 1.45
CA GLN A 44 25.77 -5.76 -0.01
C GLN A 44 25.46 -4.35 -0.53
N PHE A 45 25.25 -3.39 0.38
CA PHE A 45 24.86 -2.03 0.05
C PHE A 45 25.90 -1.00 0.47
N SER A 46 26.02 0.07 -0.32
CA SER A 46 26.87 1.23 -0.05
C SER A 46 26.46 1.88 1.28
N PRO A 47 27.41 2.42 2.05
CA PRO A 47 27.12 2.96 3.37
C PRO A 47 25.97 3.98 3.41
N GLU A 48 25.80 4.81 2.36
CA GLU A 48 24.69 5.76 2.29
C GLU A 48 23.31 5.11 2.11
N ASN A 49 23.23 3.89 1.57
CA ASN A 49 21.98 3.18 1.32
C ASN A 49 21.58 2.22 2.44
N GLN A 50 22.51 1.81 3.32
CA GLN A 50 22.27 0.78 4.32
C GLN A 50 21.14 1.14 5.30
N LEU A 51 20.96 2.42 5.64
CA LEU A 51 19.85 2.85 6.50
C LEU A 51 18.49 2.63 5.82
N LYS A 52 18.37 2.93 4.52
CA LYS A 52 17.13 2.71 3.75
C LYS A 52 16.87 1.21 3.52
N VAL A 53 17.91 0.39 3.42
CA VAL A 53 17.76 -1.08 3.39
C VAL A 53 17.21 -1.59 4.73
N LEU A 54 17.81 -1.16 5.84
CA LEU A 54 17.32 -1.51 7.17
C LEU A 54 15.85 -1.12 7.35
N GLU A 55 15.44 0.04 6.82
CA GLU A 55 14.04 0.45 6.78
C GLU A 55 13.14 -0.62 6.17
N TYR A 56 13.44 -1.03 4.94
CA TYR A 56 12.64 -2.02 4.21
C TYR A 56 12.65 -3.38 4.92
N GLN A 57 13.78 -3.77 5.51
CA GLN A 57 13.88 -5.01 6.28
C GLN A 57 12.98 -4.98 7.51
N VAL A 58 13.04 -3.92 8.32
CA VAL A 58 12.21 -3.79 9.52
C VAL A 58 10.73 -3.75 9.14
N ARG A 59 10.35 -2.94 8.14
CA ARG A 59 8.95 -2.87 7.67
C ARG A 59 8.46 -4.20 7.11
N SER A 60 9.31 -4.95 6.41
CA SER A 60 8.97 -6.27 5.88
C SER A 60 8.82 -7.31 6.99
N GLN A 61 9.69 -7.29 8.00
CA GLN A 61 9.57 -8.18 9.14
C GLN A 61 8.26 -7.94 9.91
N ILE A 62 7.91 -6.66 10.11
CA ILE A 62 6.62 -6.27 10.71
C ILE A 62 5.43 -6.72 9.82
N ALA A 63 5.55 -6.59 8.49
CA ALA A 63 4.50 -7.03 7.56
C ALA A 63 4.27 -8.55 7.58
N LEU A 64 5.33 -9.32 7.84
CA LEU A 64 5.26 -10.77 8.08
C LEU A 64 4.67 -11.13 9.46
N GLY A 65 4.34 -10.14 10.31
CA GLY A 65 3.84 -10.36 11.66
C GLY A 65 4.92 -10.79 12.65
N GLU A 66 6.20 -10.57 12.32
CA GLU A 66 7.34 -10.93 13.16
C GLU A 66 7.88 -9.73 13.95
N ASP A 67 8.54 -10.00 15.08
CA ASP A 67 9.18 -8.98 15.90
C ASP A 67 10.50 -8.48 15.30
N ALA A 68 10.52 -7.20 14.92
CA ALA A 68 11.68 -6.56 14.31
C ALA A 68 12.66 -5.94 15.32
N SER A 69 12.41 -6.06 16.64
CA SER A 69 13.23 -5.44 17.69
C SER A 69 14.73 -5.71 17.55
N LYS A 70 15.11 -6.93 17.14
CA LYS A 70 16.52 -7.30 16.93
C LYS A 70 17.18 -6.56 15.76
N LEU A 71 16.46 -6.38 14.65
CA LEU A 71 16.94 -5.59 13.51
C LEU A 71 17.05 -4.11 13.89
N ILE A 72 16.08 -3.61 14.64
CA ILE A 72 16.07 -2.22 15.13
C ILE A 72 17.25 -1.97 16.08
N ASP A 73 17.54 -2.89 17.00
CA ASP A 73 18.69 -2.80 17.91
C ASP A 73 20.04 -2.84 17.17
N LEU A 74 20.13 -3.65 16.10
CA LEU A 74 21.29 -3.64 15.20
C LEU A 74 21.42 -2.27 14.51
N GLY A 75 20.30 -1.71 14.04
CA GLY A 75 20.23 -0.37 13.47
C GLY A 75 20.73 0.71 14.43
N ARG A 76 20.29 0.67 15.69
CA ARG A 76 20.75 1.59 16.74
C ARG A 76 22.26 1.54 16.94
N GLN A 77 22.86 0.36 16.86
CA GLN A 77 24.32 0.20 17.00
C GLN A 77 25.08 0.68 15.76
N LYS A 78 24.55 0.44 14.56
CA LYS A 78 25.23 0.75 13.30
C LYS A 78 25.07 2.21 12.86
N PHE A 79 23.93 2.84 13.18
CA PHE A 79 23.56 4.20 12.80
C PHE A 79 23.18 5.04 14.04
N PRO A 80 24.10 5.26 15.00
CA PRO A 80 23.80 5.95 16.26
C PRO A 80 23.36 7.41 16.07
N GLU A 81 23.67 8.03 14.92
CA GLU A 81 23.22 9.37 14.54
C GLU A 81 21.76 9.43 14.10
N SER A 82 21.14 8.28 13.81
CA SER A 82 19.77 8.16 13.27
C SER A 82 18.76 7.77 14.36
N GLU A 83 18.93 8.30 15.57
CA GLU A 83 18.11 7.95 16.74
C GLU A 83 16.61 8.20 16.53
N GLU A 84 16.22 9.34 15.92
CA GLU A 84 14.80 9.62 15.62
C GLU A 84 14.18 8.59 14.66
N PHE A 85 14.97 8.11 13.69
CA PHE A 85 14.55 7.09 12.73
C PHE A 85 14.38 5.72 13.41
N VAL A 86 15.31 5.35 14.28
CA VAL A 86 15.25 4.10 15.06
C VAL A 86 14.06 4.14 16.02
N GLN A 87 13.78 5.27 16.67
CA GLN A 87 12.61 5.45 17.54
C GLN A 87 11.30 5.29 16.78
N LEU A 88 11.20 5.85 15.57
CA LEU A 88 10.03 5.64 14.70
C LEU A 88 9.81 4.16 14.40
N LEU A 89 10.86 3.45 13.98
CA LEU A 89 10.78 2.03 13.66
C LEU A 89 10.37 1.19 14.88
N MET A 90 10.89 1.52 16.06
CA MET A 90 10.49 0.88 17.31
C MET A 90 9.01 1.15 17.63
N ALA A 91 8.57 2.41 17.55
CA ALA A 91 7.18 2.77 17.78
C ALA A 91 6.23 2.04 16.81
N TYR A 92 6.64 1.85 15.56
CA TYR A 92 5.86 1.11 14.57
C TYR A 92 5.84 -0.41 14.85
N ASN A 93 6.97 -1.00 15.25
CA ASN A 93 7.04 -2.39 15.69
C ASN A 93 6.13 -2.65 16.91
N ASP A 94 6.21 -1.76 17.90
CA ASP A 94 5.43 -1.87 19.13
C ASP A 94 3.92 -1.77 18.89
N LEU A 95 3.49 -0.85 18.03
CA LEU A 95 2.08 -0.73 17.61
C LEU A 95 1.54 -2.04 17.04
N LYS A 96 2.34 -2.77 16.26
CA LYS A 96 1.91 -4.00 15.59
C LYS A 96 1.97 -5.22 16.50
N LEU A 97 2.96 -5.31 17.38
CA LEU A 97 3.14 -6.47 18.25
C LEU A 97 2.28 -6.44 19.52
N PHE A 98 2.10 -5.26 20.12
CA PHE A 98 1.44 -5.15 21.41
C PHE A 98 -0.05 -4.83 21.31
N GLY A 99 -0.58 -4.62 20.11
CA GLY A 99 -1.99 -4.29 19.89
C GLY A 99 -2.43 -3.07 20.69
N VAL A 100 -1.50 -2.15 20.95
CA VAL A 100 -1.79 -0.91 21.65
C VAL A 100 -2.41 0.06 20.66
N ASP A 101 -3.61 0.53 20.98
CA ASP A 101 -4.36 1.47 20.13
C ASP A 101 -3.80 2.90 20.17
N GLU A 102 -2.79 3.14 21.00
CA GLU A 102 -2.19 4.45 21.20
C GLU A 102 -0.67 4.37 21.14
N SER A 103 -0.05 5.37 20.51
CA SER A 103 1.38 5.57 20.54
C SER A 103 1.72 7.04 20.76
N PRO A 104 2.33 7.38 21.92
CA PRO A 104 2.75 8.76 22.21
C PRO A 104 3.71 9.34 21.18
N TYR A 105 4.46 8.48 20.48
CA TYR A 105 5.33 8.91 19.39
C TYR A 105 4.51 9.57 18.28
N PHE A 106 3.54 8.85 17.71
CA PHE A 106 2.77 9.34 16.56
C PHE A 106 1.83 10.49 16.94
N GLN A 107 1.24 10.46 18.14
CA GLN A 107 0.43 11.57 18.65
C GLN A 107 1.23 12.88 18.79
N GLY A 108 2.55 12.78 19.01
CA GLY A 108 3.45 13.93 19.12
C GLY A 108 3.90 14.53 17.77
N VAL A 109 3.63 13.87 16.64
CA VAL A 109 4.07 14.33 15.32
C VAL A 109 3.03 15.28 14.72
N ALA A 110 3.32 16.59 14.81
CA ALA A 110 2.55 17.61 14.10
C ALA A 110 3.07 17.85 12.67
N GLU A 111 4.39 17.95 12.51
CA GLU A 111 5.07 18.13 11.24
C GLU A 111 6.13 17.03 11.08
N PRO A 112 5.96 16.09 10.13
CA PRO A 112 6.95 15.05 9.89
C PRO A 112 8.24 15.62 9.28
N LYS A 113 9.38 15.08 9.70
CA LYS A 113 10.72 15.56 9.33
C LYS A 113 11.36 14.80 8.17
N PHE A 114 10.86 13.61 7.86
CA PHE A 114 11.38 12.72 6.82
C PHE A 114 10.30 11.74 6.33
N GLU A 115 10.53 11.13 5.17
CA GLU A 115 9.54 10.38 4.38
C GLU A 115 8.77 9.35 5.22
N LEU A 116 9.52 8.47 5.88
CA LEU A 116 8.95 7.37 6.66
C LEU A 116 8.10 7.87 7.83
N GLN A 117 8.49 8.98 8.48
CA GLN A 117 7.71 9.57 9.56
C GLN A 117 6.37 10.08 9.04
N ALA A 118 6.35 10.71 7.86
CA ALA A 118 5.12 11.19 7.25
C ALA A 118 4.16 10.02 6.93
N VAL A 119 4.67 8.99 6.27
CA VAL A 119 3.89 7.81 5.85
C VAL A 119 3.33 7.05 7.06
N LEU A 120 4.17 6.72 8.04
CA LEU A 120 3.73 5.93 9.20
C LEU A 120 2.82 6.72 10.14
N THR A 121 3.01 8.03 10.27
CA THR A 121 2.09 8.89 11.05
C THR A 121 0.74 8.98 10.36
N ALA A 122 0.69 9.16 9.04
CA ALA A 122 -0.56 9.15 8.29
C ALA A 122 -1.31 7.80 8.44
N LEU A 123 -0.58 6.68 8.36
CA LEU A 123 -1.15 5.35 8.60
C LEU A 123 -1.71 5.21 10.02
N TYR A 124 -1.00 5.72 11.03
CA TYR A 124 -1.45 5.72 12.42
C TYR A 124 -2.77 6.48 12.58
N LYS A 125 -2.86 7.70 12.02
CA LYS A 125 -4.08 8.52 12.05
C LYS A 125 -5.28 7.81 11.44
N VAL A 126 -5.08 7.16 10.29
CA VAL A 126 -6.16 6.41 9.62
C VAL A 126 -6.58 5.21 10.46
N LYS A 127 -5.63 4.39 10.91
CA LYS A 127 -5.93 3.10 11.52
C LYS A 127 -6.43 3.20 12.96
N PHE A 128 -5.87 4.11 13.74
CA PHE A 128 -6.12 4.20 15.18
C PHE A 128 -6.98 5.40 15.58
N GLU A 129 -6.87 6.53 14.86
CA GLU A 129 -7.66 7.73 15.14
C GLU A 129 -8.93 7.83 14.25
N ASN A 130 -9.06 6.96 13.22
CA ASN A 130 -10.06 7.07 12.17
C ASN A 130 -10.08 8.47 11.48
N ASP A 131 -8.93 9.14 11.46
CA ASP A 131 -8.76 10.52 10.99
C ASP A 131 -8.12 10.55 9.59
N ILE A 132 -8.92 10.22 8.58
CA ILE A 132 -8.48 10.25 7.17
C ILE A 132 -8.15 11.68 6.72
N ASP A 133 -8.95 12.67 7.13
CA ASP A 133 -8.76 14.06 6.70
C ASP A 133 -7.49 14.69 7.31
N GLY A 134 -7.16 14.33 8.56
CA GLY A 134 -5.89 14.70 9.19
C GLY A 134 -4.68 14.02 8.54
N ALA A 135 -4.80 12.75 8.16
CA ALA A 135 -3.76 12.04 7.40
C ALA A 135 -3.50 12.69 6.03
N ILE A 136 -4.56 13.05 5.29
CA ILE A 136 -4.46 13.79 4.02
C ILE A 136 -3.77 15.14 4.23
N SER A 137 -4.16 15.87 5.27
CA SER A 137 -3.57 17.19 5.58
C SER A 137 -2.09 17.09 5.91
N LEU A 138 -1.70 16.09 6.71
CA LEU A 138 -0.30 15.83 7.09
C LEU A 138 0.57 15.48 5.87
N LEU A 139 0.11 14.57 5.01
CA LEU A 139 0.86 14.18 3.80
C LEU A 139 0.95 15.32 2.78
N SER A 140 -0.13 16.09 2.60
CA SER A 140 -0.12 17.25 1.69
C SER A 140 0.88 18.31 2.15
N GLY A 141 0.90 18.63 3.45
CA GLY A 141 1.88 19.58 4.01
C GLY A 141 3.33 19.09 3.91
N TYR A 142 3.55 17.78 4.07
CA TYR A 142 4.88 17.18 3.87
C TYR A 142 5.34 17.32 2.41
N ILE A 143 4.49 16.95 1.46
CA ILE A 143 4.78 17.01 0.02
C ILE A 143 5.08 18.44 -0.45
N ASP A 144 4.37 19.44 0.07
CA ASP A 144 4.58 20.84 -0.31
C ASP A 144 5.95 21.40 0.11
N THR A 145 6.58 20.77 1.11
CA THR A 145 7.82 21.25 1.73
C THR A 145 9.06 20.39 1.41
N HIS A 146 8.86 19.18 0.88
CA HIS A 146 9.93 18.20 0.68
C HIS A 146 10.21 17.90 -0.81
N SER A 147 11.35 17.26 -1.05
CA SER A 147 11.90 17.04 -2.38
C SER A 147 11.12 15.96 -3.14
N TYR A 148 11.13 16.06 -4.47
CA TYR A 148 10.53 15.09 -5.38
C TYR A 148 11.03 13.65 -5.18
N GLY A 149 12.21 13.44 -4.56
CA GLY A 149 12.88 12.15 -4.37
C GLY A 149 12.15 11.11 -3.49
N GLU A 150 11.09 11.52 -2.81
CA GLU A 150 10.34 10.72 -1.83
C GLU A 150 8.93 10.46 -2.35
N LEU A 151 8.69 9.26 -2.88
CA LEU A 151 7.45 8.95 -3.60
C LEU A 151 6.39 8.27 -2.74
N GLU A 152 6.76 7.67 -1.60
CA GLU A 152 5.80 6.98 -0.72
C GLU A 152 4.70 7.90 -0.13
N PRO A 153 4.98 9.18 0.19
CA PRO A 153 3.93 10.11 0.63
C PRO A 153 2.89 10.34 -0.46
N PHE A 154 3.31 10.41 -1.74
CA PHE A 154 2.40 10.55 -2.88
C PHE A 154 1.53 9.29 -3.05
N LEU A 155 2.14 8.11 -2.94
CA LEU A 155 1.44 6.83 -2.97
C LEU A 155 0.32 6.78 -1.93
N SER A 156 0.67 7.10 -0.69
CA SER A 156 -0.24 7.10 0.44
C SER A 156 -1.35 8.14 0.27
N LEU A 157 -1.01 9.36 -0.16
CA LEU A 157 -1.98 10.44 -0.36
C LEU A 157 -2.99 10.10 -1.46
N VAL A 158 -2.54 9.53 -2.58
CA VAL A 158 -3.44 9.07 -3.65
C VAL A 158 -4.36 7.98 -3.13
N GLN A 159 -3.84 7.00 -2.40
CA GLN A 159 -4.67 5.94 -1.79
C GLN A 159 -5.79 6.53 -0.92
N LEU A 160 -5.47 7.49 -0.05
CA LEU A 160 -6.47 8.14 0.82
C LEU A 160 -7.53 8.91 0.04
N TYR A 161 -7.15 9.62 -1.03
CA TYR A 161 -8.12 10.28 -1.89
C TYR A 161 -9.04 9.29 -2.60
N LEU A 162 -8.51 8.16 -3.06
CA LEU A 162 -9.30 7.11 -3.70
C LEU A 162 -10.27 6.45 -2.71
N VAL A 163 -9.84 6.17 -1.48
CA VAL A 163 -10.72 5.68 -0.40
C VAL A 163 -11.85 6.65 -0.11
N LYS A 164 -11.61 7.97 -0.15
CA LYS A 164 -12.66 8.99 -0.02
C LYS A 164 -13.54 9.19 -1.26
N GLY A 165 -13.32 8.42 -2.33
CA GLY A 165 -14.00 8.62 -3.61
C GLY A 165 -13.64 9.93 -4.31
N ASN A 166 -12.58 10.63 -3.87
CA ASN A 166 -12.13 11.88 -4.45
C ASN A 166 -11.13 11.64 -5.60
N PHE A 167 -11.64 11.07 -6.70
CA PHE A 167 -10.83 10.76 -7.88
C PHE A 167 -10.18 12.01 -8.49
N GLN A 168 -10.84 13.17 -8.40
CA GLN A 168 -10.29 14.41 -8.92
C GLN A 168 -8.97 14.77 -8.21
N ALA A 169 -8.95 14.73 -6.88
CA ALA A 169 -7.74 15.03 -6.11
C ALA A 169 -6.64 13.98 -6.35
N ALA A 170 -6.99 12.68 -6.36
CA ALA A 170 -6.06 11.61 -6.68
C ALA A 170 -5.39 11.82 -8.06
N ASN A 171 -6.18 12.14 -9.09
CA ASN A 171 -5.67 12.41 -10.43
C ASN A 171 -4.87 13.72 -10.49
N GLN A 172 -5.17 14.73 -9.67
CA GLN A 172 -4.36 15.96 -9.59
C GLN A 172 -2.95 15.66 -9.06
N ILE A 173 -2.84 14.85 -8.00
CA ILE A 173 -1.54 14.40 -7.49
C ILE A 173 -0.79 13.58 -8.54
N PHE A 174 -1.46 12.63 -9.20
CA PHE A 174 -0.81 11.88 -10.29
C PHE A 174 -0.32 12.80 -11.43
N ASN A 175 -1.10 13.81 -11.81
CA ASN A 175 -0.70 14.76 -12.85
C ASN A 175 0.49 15.65 -12.44
N SER A 176 0.77 15.85 -11.15
CA SER A 176 1.95 16.63 -10.72
C SER A 176 3.26 15.90 -11.04
N PHE A 177 3.25 14.58 -11.21
CA PHE A 177 4.41 13.80 -11.66
C PHE A 177 4.91 14.21 -13.06
N LYS A 178 4.10 14.91 -13.87
CA LYS A 178 4.57 15.50 -15.13
C LYS A 178 5.72 16.50 -14.93
N ASN A 179 5.84 17.08 -13.74
CA ASN A 179 6.88 18.04 -13.37
C ASN A 179 8.12 17.37 -12.77
N PHE A 180 8.10 16.06 -12.55
CA PHE A 180 9.22 15.33 -11.96
C PHE A 180 10.27 15.01 -13.03
N PRO A 181 11.52 14.72 -12.62
CA PRO A 181 12.52 14.17 -13.53
C PRO A 181 12.00 12.93 -14.25
N SER A 182 12.46 12.68 -15.48
CA SER A 182 12.02 11.52 -16.25
C SER A 182 12.28 10.19 -15.53
N SER A 183 13.36 10.13 -14.75
CA SER A 183 13.74 8.97 -13.94
C SER A 183 12.75 8.63 -12.83
N ALA A 184 11.93 9.59 -12.37
CA ALA A 184 10.86 9.29 -11.41
C ALA A 184 9.83 8.29 -11.96
N ARG A 185 9.69 8.21 -13.30
CA ARG A 185 8.78 7.28 -13.96
C ARG A 185 9.28 5.84 -13.98
N ASP A 186 10.55 5.63 -13.70
CA ASP A 186 11.12 4.29 -13.65
C ASP A 186 10.93 3.63 -12.26
N ASN A 187 10.49 4.43 -11.28
CA ASN A 187 10.23 3.96 -9.92
C ASN A 187 8.93 3.14 -9.85
N ILE A 188 8.98 1.96 -9.22
CA ILE A 188 7.80 1.11 -8.99
C ILE A 188 6.62 1.84 -8.34
N VAL A 189 6.89 2.79 -7.44
CA VAL A 189 5.85 3.60 -6.79
C VAL A 189 5.06 4.41 -7.81
N TYR A 190 5.72 4.94 -8.84
CA TYR A 190 5.05 5.63 -9.94
C TYR A 190 4.15 4.67 -10.73
N HIS A 191 4.65 3.48 -11.05
CA HIS A 191 3.86 2.49 -11.81
C HIS A 191 2.66 1.96 -11.02
N VAL A 192 2.79 1.74 -9.71
CA VAL A 192 1.67 1.37 -8.84
C VAL A 192 0.64 2.51 -8.76
N LEU A 193 1.09 3.76 -8.63
CA LEU A 193 0.20 4.93 -8.67
C LEU A 193 -0.57 5.01 -10.00
N GLU A 194 0.15 4.86 -11.11
CA GLU A 194 -0.41 4.89 -12.45
C GLU A 194 -1.46 3.78 -12.64
N SER A 195 -1.16 2.55 -12.21
CA SER A 195 -2.08 1.42 -12.34
C SER A 195 -3.38 1.61 -11.55
N TRP A 196 -3.32 2.20 -10.33
CA TRP A 196 -4.51 2.54 -9.55
C TRP A 196 -5.37 3.60 -10.23
N ILE A 197 -4.75 4.66 -10.75
CA ILE A 197 -5.47 5.71 -11.45
C ILE A 197 -6.10 5.17 -12.74
N LEU A 198 -5.37 4.37 -13.51
CA LEU A 198 -5.85 3.77 -14.76
C LEU A 198 -7.01 2.80 -14.52
N SER A 199 -6.90 1.90 -13.54
CA SER A 199 -7.95 0.93 -13.21
C SER A 199 -9.25 1.61 -12.77
N ILE A 200 -9.17 2.65 -11.93
CA ILE A 200 -10.35 3.39 -11.45
C ILE A 200 -10.95 4.30 -12.52
N LYS A 201 -10.11 4.89 -13.38
CA LYS A 201 -10.59 5.66 -14.55
C LYS A 201 -11.47 4.80 -15.46
N GLY A 202 -11.26 3.49 -15.47
CA GLY A 202 -11.97 2.54 -16.33
C GLY A 202 -11.52 2.70 -17.79
N GLU A 203 -12.35 2.28 -18.74
CA GLU A 203 -11.97 2.07 -20.16
C GLU A 203 -11.10 0.82 -20.34
N SER A 204 -11.42 0.00 -21.34
CA SER A 204 -10.74 -1.28 -21.56
C SER A 204 -9.22 -1.12 -21.73
N ASP A 205 -8.77 -0.06 -22.40
CA ASP A 205 -7.34 0.20 -22.62
C ASP A 205 -6.61 0.55 -21.32
N ASN A 206 -7.19 1.39 -20.45
CA ASN A 206 -6.55 1.75 -19.18
C ASN A 206 -6.50 0.55 -18.23
N ILE A 207 -7.59 -0.23 -18.15
CA ILE A 207 -7.63 -1.44 -17.31
C ILE A 207 -6.63 -2.48 -17.84
N SER A 208 -6.51 -2.64 -19.17
CA SER A 208 -5.52 -3.53 -19.78
C SER A 208 -4.09 -3.09 -19.48
N ASN A 209 -3.79 -1.79 -19.53
CA ASN A 209 -2.47 -1.27 -19.16
C ASN A 209 -2.13 -1.56 -17.69
N ALA A 210 -3.09 -1.36 -16.77
CA ALA A 210 -2.91 -1.74 -15.37
C ALA A 210 -2.71 -3.26 -15.22
N TYR A 211 -3.47 -4.07 -15.98
CA TYR A 211 -3.34 -5.53 -15.98
C TYR A 211 -1.94 -5.97 -16.38
N TYR A 212 -1.43 -5.49 -17.51
CA TYR A 212 -0.11 -5.89 -18.01
C TYR A 212 1.02 -5.54 -17.05
N PHE A 213 0.91 -4.41 -16.34
CA PHE A 213 1.88 -4.07 -15.29
C PHE A 213 1.93 -5.14 -14.19
N TYR A 214 0.78 -5.56 -13.64
CA TYR A 214 0.77 -6.59 -12.60
C TYR A 214 1.12 -8.00 -13.11
N ASP A 215 0.79 -8.30 -14.37
CA ASP A 215 1.17 -9.55 -15.05
C ASP A 215 2.69 -9.64 -15.24
N GLU A 216 3.34 -8.53 -15.60
CA GLU A 216 4.80 -8.43 -15.67
C GLU A 216 5.44 -8.68 -14.29
N LEU A 217 4.89 -8.10 -13.22
CA LEU A 217 5.39 -8.32 -11.86
C LEU A 217 5.30 -9.79 -11.42
N LEU A 218 4.31 -10.55 -11.90
CA LEU A 218 4.21 -11.99 -11.64
C LEU A 218 5.27 -12.83 -12.34
N SER A 219 5.99 -12.27 -13.30
CA SER A 219 7.15 -12.95 -13.92
C SER A 219 8.35 -13.02 -12.96
N ALA A 220 8.32 -12.27 -11.86
CA ALA A 220 9.29 -12.41 -10.79
C ALA A 220 9.15 -13.77 -10.08
N ASP A 221 10.23 -14.20 -9.47
CA ASP A 221 10.23 -15.39 -8.62
C ASP A 221 9.59 -15.03 -7.27
N PHE A 222 8.62 -15.84 -6.79
CA PHE A 222 7.93 -15.69 -5.51
C PHE A 222 8.22 -16.87 -4.57
N ASP A 223 9.29 -17.62 -4.79
CA ASP A 223 9.78 -18.62 -3.84
C ASP A 223 9.87 -18.00 -2.44
N ASP A 224 9.27 -18.67 -1.45
CA ASP A 224 9.13 -18.25 -0.05
C ASP A 224 8.26 -16.99 0.20
N ASP A 225 7.66 -16.37 -0.83
CA ASP A 225 6.83 -15.15 -0.72
C ASP A 225 5.42 -15.34 -1.32
N GLU A 226 4.74 -16.41 -0.90
CA GLU A 226 3.39 -16.75 -1.37
C GLU A 226 2.37 -15.62 -1.14
N GLN A 227 2.53 -14.82 -0.08
CA GLN A 227 1.70 -13.65 0.20
C GLN A 227 1.81 -12.58 -0.90
N GLY A 228 3.02 -12.32 -1.40
CA GLY A 228 3.22 -11.37 -2.49
C GLY A 228 2.57 -11.85 -3.78
N LYS A 229 2.72 -13.14 -4.09
CA LYS A 229 2.04 -13.78 -5.22
C LYS A 229 0.52 -13.69 -5.09
N PHE A 230 -0.02 -13.96 -3.90
CA PHE A 230 -1.45 -13.85 -3.59
C PHE A 230 -1.98 -12.43 -3.83
N ARG A 231 -1.24 -11.40 -3.38
CA ARG A 231 -1.63 -9.99 -3.58
C ARG A 231 -1.69 -9.61 -5.05
N LEU A 232 -0.67 -9.97 -5.84
CA LEU A 232 -0.64 -9.66 -7.28
C LEU A 232 -1.74 -10.39 -8.06
N LEU A 233 -1.93 -11.69 -7.79
CA LEU A 233 -3.02 -12.46 -8.38
C LEU A 233 -4.40 -11.92 -8.01
N SER A 234 -4.58 -11.43 -6.78
CA SER A 234 -5.83 -10.80 -6.34
C SER A 234 -6.12 -9.52 -7.13
N VAL A 235 -5.11 -8.71 -7.42
CA VAL A 235 -5.27 -7.52 -8.27
C VAL A 235 -5.61 -7.91 -9.70
N LEU A 236 -4.89 -8.88 -10.28
CA LEU A 236 -5.20 -9.37 -11.63
C LEU A 236 -6.61 -9.94 -11.72
N PHE A 237 -7.06 -10.66 -10.70
CA PHE A 237 -8.43 -11.16 -10.62
C PHE A 237 -9.44 -10.02 -10.73
N VAL A 238 -9.29 -8.95 -9.93
CA VAL A 238 -10.18 -7.78 -9.98
C VAL A 238 -10.15 -7.10 -11.35
N LEU A 239 -8.96 -6.87 -11.93
CA LEU A 239 -8.82 -6.25 -13.25
C LEU A 239 -9.46 -7.11 -14.35
N THR A 240 -9.31 -8.44 -14.26
CA THR A 240 -9.92 -9.39 -15.20
C THR A 240 -11.44 -9.38 -15.11
N VAL A 241 -11.98 -9.28 -13.89
CA VAL A 241 -13.42 -9.11 -13.66
C VAL A 241 -13.91 -7.78 -14.23
N GLN A 242 -13.16 -6.68 -14.07
CA GLN A 242 -13.50 -5.39 -14.67
C GLN A 242 -13.51 -5.43 -16.21
N LEU A 243 -12.61 -6.20 -16.82
CA LEU A 243 -12.59 -6.49 -18.26
C LEU A 243 -13.70 -7.44 -18.72
N LYS A 244 -14.45 -8.05 -17.78
CA LYS A 244 -15.51 -9.04 -18.03
C LYS A 244 -15.00 -10.33 -18.67
N HIS A 245 -13.73 -10.66 -18.45
CA HIS A 245 -13.09 -11.89 -18.91
C HIS A 245 -13.32 -12.99 -17.87
N TYR A 246 -14.58 -13.39 -17.67
CA TYR A 246 -14.97 -14.27 -16.55
C TYR A 246 -14.32 -15.66 -16.56
N PRO A 247 -14.10 -16.34 -17.70
CA PRO A 247 -13.37 -17.60 -17.72
C PRO A 247 -11.95 -17.46 -17.18
N GLU A 248 -11.23 -16.42 -17.59
CA GLU A 248 -9.87 -16.11 -17.14
C GLU A 248 -9.86 -15.74 -15.65
N ALA A 249 -10.85 -14.98 -15.20
CA ALA A 249 -11.03 -14.65 -13.79
C ALA A 249 -11.26 -15.92 -12.94
N GLN A 250 -12.00 -16.91 -13.45
CA GLN A 250 -12.18 -18.19 -12.76
C GLN A 250 -10.86 -18.97 -12.61
N GLU A 251 -10.00 -18.95 -13.62
CA GLU A 251 -8.67 -19.58 -13.53
C GLU A 251 -7.77 -18.88 -12.49
N LEU A 252 -7.79 -17.54 -12.44
CA LEU A 252 -7.08 -16.77 -11.41
C LEU A 252 -7.62 -17.07 -10.00
N LEU A 253 -8.95 -17.19 -9.86
CA LEU A 253 -9.57 -17.58 -8.60
C LEU A 253 -9.16 -18.99 -8.15
N ASN A 254 -8.99 -19.93 -9.08
CA ASN A 254 -8.50 -21.27 -8.77
C ASN A 254 -7.04 -21.23 -8.28
N GLN A 255 -6.19 -20.45 -8.95
CA GLN A 255 -4.80 -20.26 -8.52
C GLN A 255 -4.69 -19.63 -7.13
N LEU A 256 -5.55 -18.65 -6.81
CA LEU A 256 -5.61 -18.04 -5.48
C LEU A 256 -5.98 -19.08 -4.40
N LYS A 257 -6.92 -19.98 -4.70
CA LYS A 257 -7.31 -21.10 -3.80
C LYS A 257 -6.18 -22.06 -3.51
N GLU A 258 -5.34 -22.34 -4.52
CA GLU A 258 -4.21 -23.25 -4.37
C GLU A 258 -3.13 -22.72 -3.42
N LEU A 259 -3.03 -21.40 -3.23
CA LEU A 259 -2.08 -20.79 -2.29
C LEU A 259 -2.48 -20.96 -0.82
N ASN A 260 -3.73 -21.32 -0.52
CA ASN A 260 -4.23 -21.55 0.86
C ASN A 260 -4.07 -20.36 1.83
N ILE A 261 -3.96 -19.12 1.33
CA ILE A 261 -3.85 -17.88 2.12
C ILE A 261 -5.22 -17.21 2.36
N GLU A 262 -6.26 -17.69 1.69
CA GLU A 262 -7.57 -17.04 1.53
C GLU A 262 -8.31 -16.70 2.84
N SER A 263 -8.09 -17.49 3.90
CA SER A 263 -8.95 -17.48 5.09
C SER A 263 -8.83 -16.25 5.99
N SER A 264 -7.92 -15.32 5.68
CA SER A 264 -7.67 -14.14 6.52
C SER A 264 -7.80 -12.80 5.78
N ASP A 265 -8.16 -12.79 4.50
CA ASP A 265 -8.21 -11.55 3.70
C ASP A 265 -9.65 -11.16 3.34
N GLY A 266 -10.15 -10.09 3.98
CA GLY A 266 -11.49 -9.55 3.73
C GLY A 266 -11.69 -9.02 2.32
N ASP A 267 -10.68 -8.38 1.72
CA ASP A 267 -10.76 -7.81 0.37
C ASP A 267 -10.94 -8.94 -0.65
N PHE A 268 -10.23 -10.06 -0.47
CA PHE A 268 -10.35 -11.22 -1.34
C PHE A 268 -11.77 -11.83 -1.29
N ILE A 269 -12.35 -11.99 -0.10
CA ILE A 269 -13.72 -12.49 0.05
C ILE A 269 -14.72 -11.52 -0.61
N ALA A 270 -14.53 -10.21 -0.45
CA ALA A 270 -15.37 -9.21 -1.12
C ALA A 270 -15.29 -9.30 -2.66
N ASN A 271 -14.10 -9.56 -3.20
CA ASN A 271 -13.90 -9.81 -4.63
C ASN A 271 -14.62 -11.09 -5.08
N GLN A 272 -14.59 -12.16 -4.27
CA GLN A 272 -15.33 -13.40 -4.54
C GLN A 272 -16.85 -13.17 -4.55
N ILE A 273 -17.38 -12.39 -3.60
CA ILE A 273 -18.81 -12.04 -3.56
C ILE A 273 -19.22 -11.34 -4.86
N THR A 274 -18.42 -10.35 -5.29
CA THR A 274 -18.66 -9.60 -6.52
C THR A 274 -18.66 -10.53 -7.73
N PHE A 275 -17.67 -11.42 -7.82
CA PHE A 275 -17.57 -12.38 -8.91
C PHE A 275 -18.73 -13.39 -8.93
N ASP A 276 -19.18 -13.86 -7.77
CA ASP A 276 -20.28 -14.82 -7.66
C ASP A 276 -21.62 -14.20 -8.08
N TYR A 277 -21.86 -12.92 -7.78
CA TYR A 277 -23.01 -12.19 -8.34
C TYR A 277 -22.97 -12.10 -9.87
N LEU A 278 -21.78 -11.93 -10.46
CA LEU A 278 -21.61 -11.75 -11.90
C LEU A 278 -21.68 -13.06 -12.70
N THR A 279 -21.36 -14.20 -12.07
CA THR A 279 -21.17 -15.49 -12.77
C THR A 279 -22.14 -16.59 -12.33
N ASN A 280 -22.62 -16.54 -11.09
CA ASN A 280 -23.42 -17.60 -10.47
C ASN A 280 -24.76 -17.11 -9.90
N ASP A 281 -25.24 -15.93 -10.34
CA ASP A 281 -26.46 -15.29 -9.83
C ASP A 281 -26.49 -15.13 -8.30
N GLY A 282 -25.31 -15.06 -7.67
CA GLY A 282 -25.15 -14.89 -6.23
C GLY A 282 -25.39 -16.14 -5.38
N ALA A 283 -25.29 -17.35 -5.96
CA ALA A 283 -25.54 -18.61 -5.29
C ALA A 283 -24.78 -18.80 -3.95
N ASN A 284 -23.55 -18.29 -3.85
CA ASN A 284 -22.67 -18.45 -2.68
C ASN A 284 -22.56 -17.18 -1.82
N VAL A 285 -23.15 -16.07 -2.26
CA VAL A 285 -22.97 -14.75 -1.63
C VAL A 285 -23.33 -14.76 -0.15
N THR A 286 -24.42 -15.42 0.25
CA THR A 286 -24.84 -15.44 1.66
C THR A 286 -23.75 -16.04 2.55
N GLN A 287 -23.13 -17.15 2.12
CA GLN A 287 -22.06 -17.79 2.88
C GLN A 287 -20.79 -16.90 2.89
N LEU A 288 -20.41 -16.35 1.75
CA LEU A 288 -19.23 -15.49 1.63
C LEU A 288 -19.38 -14.20 2.44
N TYR A 289 -20.58 -13.62 2.47
CA TYR A 289 -20.87 -12.42 3.26
C TYR A 289 -20.76 -12.68 4.77
N GLU A 290 -21.30 -13.81 5.25
CA GLU A 290 -21.13 -14.21 6.66
C GLU A 290 -19.66 -14.46 7.02
N GLN A 291 -18.88 -15.04 6.10
CA GLN A 291 -17.43 -15.20 6.27
C GLN A 291 -16.71 -13.86 6.33
N LEU A 292 -17.02 -12.93 5.41
CA LEU A 292 -16.45 -11.59 5.41
C LEU A 292 -16.75 -10.85 6.72
N LYS A 293 -18.01 -10.88 7.16
CA LYS A 293 -18.45 -10.24 8.40
C LYS A 293 -17.78 -10.85 9.64
N ALA A 294 -17.47 -12.14 9.62
CA ALA A 294 -16.77 -12.79 10.72
C ALA A 294 -15.28 -12.40 10.81
N ILE A 295 -14.63 -12.17 9.66
CA ILE A 295 -13.18 -11.84 9.59
C ILE A 295 -12.94 -10.34 9.71
N ASP A 296 -13.72 -9.54 9.01
CA ASP A 296 -13.62 -8.07 9.03
C ASP A 296 -15.02 -7.42 9.07
N PRO A 297 -15.61 -7.26 10.27
CA PRO A 297 -16.91 -6.63 10.46
C PRO A 297 -16.96 -5.17 9.99
N HIS A 298 -15.81 -4.50 9.87
CA HIS A 298 -15.70 -3.10 9.46
C HIS A 298 -15.27 -2.95 7.98
N HIS A 299 -15.22 -4.04 7.24
CA HIS A 299 -14.94 -3.99 5.81
C HIS A 299 -15.96 -3.12 5.08
N GLN A 300 -15.52 -2.28 4.13
CA GLN A 300 -16.38 -1.31 3.46
C GLN A 300 -17.61 -1.96 2.82
N MET A 301 -17.48 -3.16 2.24
CA MET A 301 -18.60 -3.91 1.69
C MET A 301 -19.66 -4.29 2.73
N VAL A 302 -19.27 -4.62 3.96
CA VAL A 302 -20.20 -4.95 5.05
C VAL A 302 -20.99 -3.71 5.45
N ILE A 303 -20.29 -2.59 5.68
CA ILE A 303 -20.89 -1.29 6.00
C ILE A 303 -21.89 -0.88 4.91
N ASP A 304 -21.44 -0.87 3.65
CA ASP A 304 -22.26 -0.53 2.50
C ASP A 304 -23.53 -1.39 2.39
N TYR A 305 -23.40 -2.70 2.64
CA TYR A 305 -24.52 -3.64 2.55
C TYR A 305 -25.56 -3.35 3.63
N GLU A 306 -25.12 -3.17 4.88
CA GLU A 306 -26.01 -2.89 6.02
C GLU A 306 -26.70 -1.53 5.86
N GLU A 307 -25.99 -0.50 5.38
CA GLU A 307 -26.57 0.81 5.07
C GLU A 307 -27.65 0.72 3.99
N LYS A 308 -27.38 0.00 2.89
CA LYS A 308 -28.33 -0.19 1.79
C LYS A 308 -29.54 -1.00 2.24
N GLN A 309 -29.36 -2.04 3.06
CA GLN A 309 -30.45 -2.82 3.63
C GLN A 309 -31.33 -1.95 4.53
N SER A 310 -30.75 -1.17 5.45
CA SER A 310 -31.50 -0.25 6.31
C SER A 310 -32.27 0.81 5.51
N LEU A 311 -31.68 1.33 4.43
CA LEU A 311 -32.36 2.27 3.54
C LEU A 311 -33.55 1.61 2.83
N PHE A 312 -33.38 0.37 2.35
CA PHE A 312 -34.45 -0.38 1.71
C PHE A 312 -35.61 -0.64 2.67
N ASP A 313 -35.34 -1.09 3.90
CA ASP A 313 -36.38 -1.34 4.92
C ASP A 313 -37.17 -0.06 5.25
N LYS A 314 -36.49 1.09 5.33
CA LYS A 314 -37.14 2.40 5.51
C LYS A 314 -38.04 2.77 4.33
N ILE A 315 -37.64 2.41 3.10
CA ILE A 315 -38.47 2.62 1.91
C ILE A 315 -39.70 1.71 1.97
N VAL A 316 -39.54 0.41 2.26
CA VAL A 316 -40.67 -0.53 2.38
C VAL A 316 -41.66 -0.04 3.42
N ALA A 317 -41.22 0.27 4.64
CA ALA A 317 -42.08 0.76 5.72
C ALA A 317 -42.83 2.06 5.35
N LYS A 318 -42.24 2.92 4.51
CA LYS A 318 -42.90 4.15 4.02
C LYS A 318 -44.05 3.86 3.06
N TYR A 319 -43.99 2.76 2.31
CA TYR A 319 -44.96 2.39 1.28
C TYR A 319 -45.86 1.19 1.69
N GLU A 320 -45.67 0.63 2.89
CA GLU A 320 -46.64 -0.25 3.51
C GLU A 320 -47.90 0.55 3.83
N VAL A 321 -48.93 0.37 2.99
CA VAL A 321 -50.28 0.85 3.27
C VAL A 321 -50.86 -0.07 4.35
N GLU A 322 -51.22 0.48 5.51
CA GLU A 322 -52.00 -0.26 6.51
C GLU A 322 -53.25 -0.84 5.83
N ALA A 323 -53.36 -2.17 5.84
CA ALA A 323 -54.44 -2.92 5.20
C ALA A 323 -55.76 -2.82 5.98
#